data_AF-A0A133YZQ0-F1
#
_entry.id   AF-A0A133YZQ0-F1
#
_cell.length_a   1.000
_cell.length_b   1.000
_cell.length_c   1.000
_cell.angle_alpha   90.00
_cell.angle_beta   90.00
_cell.angle_gamma   90.00
#
_symmetry.space_group_name_H-M   'P 1'
#
loop_
_entity.id
_entity.type
_entity.pdbx_description
1 polymer ?
#
loop_
_entity_poly.entity_id
_entity_poly.type
_entity_poly.pdbx_seq_one_letter_code
_entity_poly.pdbx_strand_id
1 'polypeptide(L)' 'MQELKIFENSDFGKVRTLEHNNDVYFVASDICKCLDIKNATQAVQRLDKDEVTKFNLGRQGETNVVNE' A
#
# COMPACT_ATOMS: atom_id res chain seq x y z
N MET A 1 -17.35 -6.20 -1.61
CA MET A 1 -16.93 -5.49 -0.39
C MET A 1 -15.42 -5.47 -0.40
N GLN A 2 -14.77 -4.33 -0.20
CA GLN A 2 -13.31 -4.29 -0.06
C GLN A 2 -12.97 -4.75 1.35
N GLU A 3 -12.28 -5.88 1.47
CA GLU A 3 -11.80 -6.37 2.76
C GLU A 3 -10.40 -5.85 2.99
N LEU A 4 -10.25 -5.01 4.01
CA LEU A 4 -8.97 -4.46 4.41
C LEU A 4 -8.37 -5.36 5.49
N LYS A 5 -7.23 -5.99 5.16
CA LYS A 5 -6.46 -6.84 6.07
C LYS A 5 -5.27 -6.05 6.60
N ILE A 6 -4.81 -6.38 7.80
CA ILE A 6 -3.63 -5.77 8.42
C ILE A 6 -2.62 -6.87 8.65
N PHE A 7 -1.48 -6.76 8.00
CA PHE A 7 -0.32 -7.59 8.28
C PHE A 7 0.52 -6.87 9.32
N GLU A 8 0.72 -7.50 10.48
CA GLU A 8 1.63 -7.00 11.50
C GLU A 8 2.81 -7.95 11.70
N ASN A 9 3.99 -7.35 11.85
CA ASN A 9 5.21 -8.05 12.18
C ASN A 9 5.99 -7.21 13.20
N SER A 10 6.61 -7.87 14.17
CA SER A 10 7.36 -7.17 15.22
C SER A 10 8.61 -6.45 14.71
N ASP A 11 9.19 -6.90 13.59
CA ASP A 11 10.44 -6.36 13.05
C ASP A 11 10.22 -5.13 12.16
N PHE A 12 9.20 -5.16 11.29
CA PHE A 12 8.95 -4.09 10.32
C PHE A 12 7.66 -3.30 10.57
N GLY A 13 6.78 -3.73 11.48
CA GLY A 13 5.58 -3.00 11.89
C GLY A 13 4.30 -3.46 11.21
N LYS A 14 3.37 -2.52 10.95
CA LYS A 14 2.01 -2.83 10.45
C LYS A 14 1.82 -2.32 9.04
N VAL A 15 1.48 -3.22 8.11
CA VAL A 15 1.16 -2.94 6.71
C VAL A 15 -0.31 -3.24 6.47
N ARG A 16 -1.03 -2.26 5.92
CA ARG A 16 -2.41 -2.45 5.48
C ARG A 16 -2.43 -3.02 4.07
N THR A 17 -3.30 -3.99 3.85
CA THR A 17 -3.52 -4.63 2.55
C THR A 17 -4.99 -4.65 2.20
N LEU A 18 -5.29 -4.68 0.92
CA LEU A 18 -6.63 -4.65 0.39
C LEU A 18 -6.76 -5.75 -0.66
N GLU A 19 -7.74 -6.63 -0.47
CA GLU A 19 -8.04 -7.68 -1.44
C GLU A 19 -9.07 -7.15 -2.44
N HIS A 20 -8.71 -7.13 -3.73
CA HIS A 20 -9.56 -6.63 -4.79
C HIS A 20 -9.34 -7.41 -6.09
N ASN A 21 -10.42 -7.82 -6.76
CA ASN A 21 -10.37 -8.61 -7.99
C ASN A 21 -9.49 -9.87 -7.92
N ASN A 22 -9.45 -10.52 -6.75
CA ASN A 22 -8.61 -11.70 -6.50
C ASN A 22 -7.11 -11.41 -6.38
N ASP A 23 -6.72 -10.13 -6.41
CA ASP A 23 -5.37 -9.64 -6.20
C ASP A 23 -5.23 -8.95 -4.83
N VAL A 24 -4.01 -8.98 -4.29
CA VAL A 24 -3.68 -8.36 -3.01
C VAL A 24 -2.88 -7.09 -3.26
N TYR A 25 -3.44 -5.97 -2.82
CA TYR A 25 -2.80 -4.67 -2.89
C TYR A 25 -2.25 -4.29 -1.52
N PHE A 26 -1.10 -3.64 -1.49
CA PHE A 26 -0.44 -3.18 -0.28
C PHE A 26 -0.41 -1.66 -0.24
N VAL A 27 -0.67 -1.05 0.92
CA VAL A 27 -0.58 0.41 1.04
C VAL A 27 0.88 0.84 0.95
N ALA A 28 1.23 1.57 -0.13
CA ALA A 28 2.61 1.95 -0.43
C ALA A 28 3.25 2.78 0.69
N SER A 29 2.47 3.66 1.33
CA SER A 29 2.95 4.46 2.45
C SER A 29 3.31 3.63 3.68
N ASP A 30 2.61 2.52 3.93
CA ASP A 30 2.94 1.65 5.06
C ASP A 30 4.19 0.82 4.75
N ILE A 31 4.32 0.29 3.52
CA ILE A 31 5.57 -0.35 3.07
C ILE A 31 6.76 0.61 3.20
N CYS A 32 6.60 1.85 2.74
CA CYS A 32 7.66 2.84 2.81
C CYS A 32 8.06 3.15 4.26
N LYS A 33 7.10 3.20 5.20
CA LYS A 33 7.42 3.35 6.63
C LYS A 33 8.18 2.14 7.17
N CYS A 34 7.77 0.93 6.81
CA CYS A 34 8.43 -0.32 7.21
C CYS A 34 9.88 -0.38 6.72
N LEU A 35 10.15 0.18 5.54
CA LEU A 35 11.48 0.21 4.92
C LEU A 35 12.29 1.49 5.23
N ASP A 36 11.82 2.35 6.14
CA ASP A 36 12.40 3.68 6.43
C ASP A 36 12.56 4.59 5.18
N ILE A 37 11.73 4.38 4.17
CA ILE A 37 11.66 5.21 2.97
C ILE A 37 10.84 6.45 3.27
N LYS A 38 11.53 7.58 3.45
CA LYS A 38 10.90 8.87 3.78
C LYS A 38 9.92 9.40 2.73
N ASN A 39 10.11 9.04 1.46
CA ASN A 39 9.41 9.68 0.35
C ASN A 39 8.65 8.66 -0.51
N ALA A 40 7.49 8.22 -0.01
CA ALA A 40 6.67 7.19 -0.64
C ALA A 40 6.26 7.55 -2.08
N THR A 41 6.00 8.83 -2.37
CA THR A 41 5.68 9.27 -3.74
C THR A 41 6.81 8.98 -4.73
N GLN A 42 8.07 9.22 -4.34
CA GLN A 42 9.21 8.90 -5.20
C GLN A 42 9.43 7.40 -5.35
N ALA A 43 9.17 6.62 -4.30
CA ALA A 43 9.28 5.16 -4.38
C ALA A 43 8.26 4.59 -5.36
N VAL A 44 7.00 5.02 -5.25
CA VAL A 44 5.90 4.62 -6.13
C VAL A 44 6.13 5.07 -7.57
N GLN A 45 6.76 6.23 -7.80
CA GLN A 45 7.10 6.70 -9.15
C GLN A 45 8.11 5.82 -9.90
N ARG A 46 8.84 4.94 -9.21
CA ARG A 46 9.79 4.00 -9.83
C ARG A 46 9.15 2.70 -10.28
N LEU A 47 7.92 2.44 -9.84
CA LEU A 47 7.14 1.27 -10.22
C LEU A 47 6.45 1.50 -11.56
N ASP A 48 6.09 0.41 -12.22
CA ASP A 48 5.29 0.47 -13.43
C ASP A 48 3.88 1.00 -13.12
N LYS A 49 3.28 1.66 -14.10
CA LYS A 49 1.97 2.32 -13.90
C LYS A 49 0.85 1.35 -13.57
N ASP A 50 0.99 0.09 -13.98
CA ASP A 50 0.00 -0.97 -13.72
C ASP A 50 0.13 -1.51 -12.29
N GLU A 51 1.34 -1.45 -11.72
CA GLU A 51 1.65 -1.88 -10.34
C GLU A 51 1.15 -0.88 -9.29
N VAL A 52 0.70 0.31 -9.70
CA VAL A 52 0.30 1.40 -8.80
C VAL A 52 -1.15 1.77 -9.02
N THR A 53 -2.00 1.51 -8.03
CA THR A 53 -3.41 1.91 -8.06
C THR A 53 -3.73 2.91 -6.96
N LYS A 54 -4.68 3.80 -7.19
CA LYS A 54 -5.19 4.73 -6.18
C LYS A 54 -6.50 4.21 -5.60
N PHE A 55 -6.54 3.99 -4.29
CA PHE A 55 -7.75 3.58 -3.58
C PHE A 55 -8.15 4.58 -2.50
N ASN A 56 -9.45 4.78 -2.33
CA ASN A 56 -9.99 5.62 -1.27
C ASN A 56 -10.18 4.79 0.02
N LEU A 57 -9.20 4.82 0.93
CA LEU A 57 -9.22 4.06 2.19
C LEU A 57 -9.93 4.80 3.36
N GLY A 58 -10.79 5.78 3.07
CA GLY A 58 -11.73 6.35 4.03
C GLY A 58 -11.14 7.24 5.14
N ARG A 59 -9.86 7.62 5.09
CA ARG A 59 -9.26 8.47 6.15
C ARG A 59 -8.81 9.87 5.72
N GLN A 60 -8.57 10.13 4.42
CA GLN A 60 -8.35 11.45 3.80
C GLN A 60 -7.87 11.27 2.36
N GLY A 61 -8.79 11.03 1.42
CA GLY A 61 -8.48 10.98 -0.01
C GLY A 61 -7.91 9.66 -0.55
N GLU A 62 -7.41 9.73 -1.78
CA GLU A 62 -6.82 8.61 -2.50
C GLU A 62 -5.43 8.26 -1.95
N THR A 63 -5.21 6.98 -1.66
CA THR A 63 -3.93 6.42 -1.23
C THR A 63 -3.39 5.53 -2.34
N ASN A 64 -2.09 5.66 -2.60
CA ASN A 64 -1.40 4.73 -3.50
C ASN A 64 -1.28 3.37 -2.83
N VAL A 65 -1.79 2.35 -3.50
CA VAL A 65 -1.56 0.95 -3.19
C VAL A 65 -0.76 0.33 -4.33
N VAL A 66 0.01 -0.69 -4.01
CA VAL A 66 0.90 -1.37 -4.94
C VAL A 66 0.67 -2.87 -4.93
N ASN A 67 0.80 -3.50 -6.08
CA ASN A 67 0.79 -4.95 -6.27
C ASN A 67 1.85 -5.31 -7.31
N GLU A 68 2.21 -6.60 -7.37
CA GLU A 68 3.07 -7.21 -8.39
C GLU A 68 2.25 -8.23 -9.19
#